data_AF-U3TAV9-F1
#
_entry.id   AF-U3TAV9-F1
#
_cell.length_a   1.000
_cell.length_b   1.000
_cell.length_c   1.000
_cell.angle_alpha   90.00
_cell.angle_beta   90.00
_cell.angle_gamma   90.00
#
_symmetry.space_group_name_H-M   'P 1'
#
loop_
_entity.id
_entity.type
_entity.pdbx_description
1 polymer ?
#
loop_
_entity_poly.entity_id
_entity_poly.type
_entity_poly.pdbx_seq_one_letter_code
_entity_poly.pdbx_strand_id
1 'polypeptide(L)'
;MRLLYLHADNFGYKTVKPALKNPPDPPGEASFGEALVVFATVEDGDGPGAVESAASDIALHSSRLKVGLVVIYPYAHLSSRLAKPRTAHRMLVELERALREKFSGEIHRAPFGWYKSFTISCKGHPLAELSRSFTETEPDEPWPAASDLTKGVSGEVLSRTGLSGGGSLSPASWSIDVHKHLAEEAMGPVENLGFGESLGEAYSACISSQTSIIVLGPKPPSMVFGPIETDPREAVSRILAIISPQLKEERPTLEEDPGGFVKALTQEGERLPIAVAREGRVCLGPTLSLFKLAVSLLVRRARDEGVTPYLNPSITPVQSAVIPVEPDNESYALKVARDLVALGLRVSLVKGGGLGRRVREAGRSWASLIVVTGRREEETGTVVVRRRWEPGKQEVLTLEEFLSEARELAVGGRGNLYHTTL
;
A
#
# COMPACT_ATOMS: atom_id res chain seq x y z
N MET A 1 6.94 12.72 21.29
CA MET A 1 6.54 14.13 21.41
C MET A 1 5.13 14.17 21.95
N ARG A 2 4.95 14.72 23.15
CA ARG A 2 3.63 14.92 23.77
C ARG A 2 3.24 16.38 23.68
N LEU A 3 2.05 16.63 23.15
CA LEU A 3 1.48 17.97 23.07
C LEU A 3 0.18 18.05 23.87
N LEU A 4 -0.09 19.24 24.41
CA LEU A 4 -1.39 19.62 24.95
C LEU A 4 -1.85 20.90 24.26
N TYR A 5 -2.96 20.80 23.55
CA TYR A 5 -3.64 21.86 22.84
C TYR A 5 -4.64 22.53 23.76
N LEU A 6 -4.48 23.84 23.92
CA LEU A 6 -5.37 24.68 24.70
C LEU A 6 -5.83 25.84 23.80
N HIS A 7 -7.06 25.79 23.33
CA HIS A 7 -7.68 26.91 22.64
C HIS A 7 -8.04 27.98 23.68
N ALA A 8 -7.33 29.10 23.64
CA ALA A 8 -7.42 30.14 24.65
C ALA A 8 -7.98 31.43 24.07
N ASP A 9 -8.77 32.15 24.87
CA ASP A 9 -9.15 33.54 24.60
C ASP A 9 -7.97 34.50 24.81
N ASN A 10 -7.10 34.19 25.78
CA ASN A 10 -5.91 34.96 26.09
C ASN A 10 -4.79 34.03 26.60
N PHE A 11 -3.56 34.30 26.18
CA PHE A 11 -2.36 33.64 26.71
C PHE A 11 -1.22 34.63 26.89
N GLY A 12 -0.51 34.56 28.00
CA GLY A 12 0.68 35.38 28.23
C GLY A 12 1.73 34.64 29.03
N TYR A 13 3.01 34.94 28.79
CA TYR A 13 4.10 34.37 29.57
C TYR A 13 5.24 35.38 29.78
N LYS A 14 6.05 35.14 30.83
CA LYS A 14 7.28 35.87 31.13
C LYS A 14 8.35 34.92 31.65
N THR A 15 9.56 34.95 31.07
CA THR A 15 10.71 34.21 31.59
C THR A 15 11.17 34.78 32.93
N VAL A 16 11.49 33.90 33.89
CA VAL A 16 11.85 34.29 35.27
C VAL A 16 13.30 33.94 35.59
N LYS A 17 13.62 32.65 35.74
CA LYS A 17 14.97 32.15 36.05
C LYS A 17 15.41 31.15 34.99
N PRO A 18 16.71 31.06 34.68
CA PRO A 18 17.22 30.02 33.79
C PRO A 18 16.96 28.64 34.43
N ALA A 19 16.35 27.73 33.67
CA ALA A 19 16.14 26.34 34.07
C ALA A 19 17.29 25.42 33.57
N LEU A 20 18.10 25.91 32.64
CA LEU A 20 19.34 25.30 32.16
C LEU A 20 20.53 26.18 32.53
N LYS A 21 21.73 25.59 32.65
CA LYS A 21 22.95 26.36 32.93
C LYS A 21 23.19 27.48 31.90
N ASN A 22 22.97 27.16 30.62
CA ASN A 22 23.05 28.11 29.51
C ASN A 22 21.80 27.93 28.62
N PRO A 23 20.72 28.69 28.85
CA PRO A 23 19.54 28.64 27.99
C PRO A 23 19.90 29.06 26.55
N PRO A 24 19.43 28.33 25.53
CA PRO A 24 19.79 28.61 24.13
C PRO A 24 19.03 29.78 23.52
N ASP A 25 17.85 30.13 24.06
CA ASP A 25 17.07 31.29 23.64
C ASP A 25 17.18 32.42 24.69
N PRO A 26 17.17 33.70 24.28
CA PRO A 26 17.18 34.83 25.21
C PRO A 26 15.90 34.89 26.06
N PRO A 27 15.93 35.56 27.23
CA PRO A 27 14.72 35.79 28.02
C PRO A 27 13.76 36.71 27.27
N GLY A 28 12.47 36.64 27.62
CA GLY A 28 11.44 37.47 27.01
C GLY A 28 10.06 37.27 27.63
N GLU A 29 9.12 38.08 27.16
CA GLU A 29 7.71 38.02 27.51
C GLU A 29 6.86 38.30 26.29
N ALA A 30 5.64 37.75 26.27
CA ALA A 30 4.68 37.99 25.21
C ALA A 30 3.25 37.79 25.74
N SER A 31 2.28 38.41 25.10
CA SER A 31 0.85 38.24 25.39
C SER A 31 0.06 38.25 24.09
N PHE A 32 -0.96 37.40 24.05
CA PHE A 32 -1.72 37.04 22.88
C PHE A 32 -3.21 37.03 23.22
N GLY A 33 -4.05 37.39 22.26
CA GLY A 33 -5.50 37.18 22.30
C GLY A 33 -5.84 35.72 21.97
N GLU A 34 -6.84 35.52 21.10
CA GLU A 34 -7.29 34.19 20.71
C GLU A 34 -6.17 33.40 20.01
N ALA A 35 -5.82 32.24 20.57
CA ALA A 35 -4.72 31.41 20.08
C ALA A 35 -4.92 29.94 20.40
N LEU A 36 -4.35 29.08 19.56
CA LEU A 36 -4.06 27.70 19.95
C LEU A 36 -2.71 27.65 20.66
N VAL A 37 -2.72 27.44 21.98
CA VAL A 37 -1.50 27.29 22.78
C VAL A 37 -1.13 25.81 22.82
N VAL A 38 0.05 25.49 22.30
CA VAL A 38 0.57 24.13 22.19
C VAL A 38 1.69 23.95 23.22
N PHE A 39 1.33 23.38 24.38
CA PHE A 39 2.32 22.95 25.36
C PHE A 39 3.05 21.74 24.79
N ALA A 40 4.37 21.86 24.58
CA ALA A 40 5.14 20.88 23.82
C ALA A 40 6.25 20.25 24.66
N THR A 41 6.17 18.94 24.88
CA THR A 41 7.21 18.12 25.50
C THR A 41 7.86 17.21 24.46
N VAL A 42 9.17 17.39 24.25
CA VAL A 42 9.99 16.53 23.38
C VAL A 42 10.49 15.33 24.20
N GLU A 43 10.24 14.13 23.69
CA GLU A 43 10.57 12.85 24.31
C GLU A 43 11.81 12.21 23.69
N ASP A 44 12.48 11.34 24.46
CA ASP A 44 13.58 10.53 23.95
C ASP A 44 13.08 9.60 22.83
N GLY A 45 13.77 9.62 21.69
CA GLY A 45 13.36 8.90 20.47
C GLY A 45 12.59 9.75 19.46
N ASP A 46 12.24 11.01 19.76
CA ASP A 46 11.65 11.91 18.77
C ASP A 46 12.69 12.32 17.70
N GLY A 47 12.26 12.37 16.43
CA GLY A 47 13.06 12.89 15.30
C GLY A 47 12.22 13.72 14.30
N PRO A 48 12.68 13.86 13.04
CA PRO A 48 12.02 14.67 12.02
C PRO A 48 10.59 14.25 11.68
N GLY A 49 10.26 12.95 11.69
CA GLY A 49 8.91 12.50 11.35
C GLY A 49 7.88 12.82 12.44
N ALA A 50 8.29 12.75 13.71
CA ALA A 50 7.46 13.23 14.82
C ALA A 50 7.13 14.73 14.69
N VAL A 51 8.12 15.53 14.26
CA VAL A 51 7.98 16.96 14.04
C VAL A 51 7.00 17.26 12.90
N GLU A 52 7.13 16.55 11.79
CA GLU A 52 6.29 16.75 10.60
C GLU A 52 4.81 16.39 10.86
N SER A 53 4.60 15.30 11.59
CA SER A 53 3.28 14.84 12.02
C SER A 53 2.63 15.81 13.00
N ALA A 54 3.41 16.28 13.99
CA ALA A 54 2.97 17.30 14.93
C ALA A 54 2.60 18.61 14.22
N ALA A 55 3.44 19.10 13.30
CA ALA A 55 3.17 20.32 12.53
C ALA A 55 1.87 20.20 11.71
N SER A 56 1.65 19.06 11.07
CA SER A 56 0.45 18.79 10.27
C SER A 56 -0.81 18.73 11.12
N ASP A 57 -0.78 18.04 12.26
CA ASP A 57 -1.93 17.96 13.17
C ASP A 57 -2.24 19.31 13.84
N ILE A 58 -1.22 20.09 14.23
CA ILE A 58 -1.39 21.46 14.74
C ILE A 58 -2.08 22.32 13.68
N ALA A 59 -1.63 22.29 12.42
CA ALA A 59 -2.21 23.08 11.33
C ALA A 59 -3.67 22.68 11.06
N LEU A 60 -3.96 21.37 11.00
CA LEU A 60 -5.31 20.84 10.78
C LEU A 60 -6.25 21.24 11.93
N HIS A 61 -5.81 21.09 13.17
CA HIS A 61 -6.60 21.45 14.33
C HIS A 61 -6.84 22.97 14.40
N SER A 62 -5.82 23.77 14.09
CA SER A 62 -5.92 25.22 14.01
C SER A 62 -6.95 25.67 12.97
N SER A 63 -6.95 25.03 11.79
CA SER A 63 -7.94 25.26 10.74
C SER A 63 -9.37 24.93 11.18
N ARG A 64 -9.57 23.79 11.88
CA ARG A 64 -10.88 23.40 12.43
C ARG A 64 -11.40 24.41 13.46
N LEU A 65 -10.52 24.96 14.29
CA LEU A 65 -10.86 25.99 15.26
C LEU A 65 -10.96 27.39 14.65
N LYS A 66 -10.51 27.57 13.40
CA LYS A 66 -10.40 28.85 12.70
C LYS A 66 -9.55 29.89 13.44
N VAL A 67 -8.51 29.44 14.14
CA VAL A 67 -7.58 30.32 14.85
C VAL A 67 -6.53 30.88 13.90
N GLY A 68 -6.19 32.16 14.08
CA GLY A 68 -5.16 32.84 13.29
C GLY A 68 -3.75 32.80 13.89
N LEU A 69 -3.60 32.30 15.13
CA LEU A 69 -2.35 32.31 15.88
C LEU A 69 -2.11 30.98 16.60
N VAL A 70 -0.88 30.46 16.47
CA VAL A 70 -0.40 29.30 17.22
C VAL A 70 0.79 29.68 18.08
N VAL A 71 0.75 29.30 19.36
CA VAL A 71 1.86 29.52 20.30
C VAL A 71 2.49 28.18 20.68
N ILE A 72 3.72 27.91 20.22
CA ILE A 72 4.51 26.74 20.63
C ILE A 72 5.15 27.08 21.98
N TYR A 73 4.70 26.43 23.04
CA TYR A 73 5.15 26.68 24.41
C TYR A 73 5.96 25.51 24.97
N PRO A 74 7.31 25.59 25.04
CA PRO A 74 8.13 24.49 25.52
C PRO A 74 7.82 24.13 26.97
N TYR A 75 7.50 22.86 27.21
CA TYR A 75 7.05 22.37 28.51
C TYR A 75 7.65 21.00 28.81
N ALA A 76 8.13 20.77 30.03
CA ALA A 76 8.84 19.54 30.40
C ALA A 76 7.98 18.53 31.18
N HIS A 77 6.70 18.82 31.42
CA HIS A 77 5.89 18.06 32.40
C HIS A 77 4.74 17.25 31.80
N LEU A 78 4.66 17.09 30.47
CA LEU A 78 3.67 16.19 29.84
C LEU A 78 4.16 14.74 29.73
N SER A 79 5.45 14.47 30.00
CA SER A 79 6.05 13.14 29.88
C SER A 79 7.15 12.92 30.91
N SER A 80 7.39 11.65 31.25
CA SER A 80 8.51 11.18 32.07
C SER A 80 9.72 10.71 31.25
N ARG A 81 9.65 10.74 29.92
CA ARG A 81 10.69 10.26 29.00
C ARG A 81 11.31 11.39 28.19
N LEU A 82 11.88 12.39 28.85
CA LEU A 82 12.33 13.63 28.21
C LEU A 82 13.57 13.44 27.32
N ALA A 83 13.56 14.07 26.15
CA ALA A 83 14.77 14.21 25.34
C ALA A 83 15.81 15.08 26.04
N LYS A 84 17.09 14.92 25.64
CA LYS A 84 18.17 15.81 26.11
C LYS A 84 17.88 17.27 25.70
N PRO A 85 18.23 18.29 26.52
CA PRO A 85 17.88 19.70 26.25
C PRO A 85 18.30 20.21 24.87
N ARG A 86 19.47 19.80 24.37
CA ARG A 86 19.95 20.18 23.03
C ARG A 86 19.07 19.61 21.91
N THR A 87 18.65 18.36 22.05
CA THR A 87 17.74 17.70 21.10
C THR A 87 16.36 18.36 21.16
N ALA A 88 15.82 18.55 22.37
CA ALA A 88 14.52 19.19 22.57
C ALA A 88 14.46 20.60 21.96
N HIS A 89 15.48 21.43 22.18
CA HIS A 89 15.56 22.77 21.57
C HIS A 89 15.59 22.70 20.04
N ARG A 90 16.45 21.85 19.46
CA ARG A 90 16.53 21.66 18.00
C ARG A 90 15.18 21.28 17.40
N MET A 91 14.49 20.31 18.01
CA MET A 91 13.21 19.82 17.51
C MET A 91 12.08 20.84 17.62
N LEU A 92 12.07 21.67 18.66
CA LEU A 92 11.09 22.76 18.77
C LEU A 92 11.33 23.85 17.72
N VAL A 93 12.58 24.11 17.34
CA VAL A 93 12.93 25.00 16.23
C VAL A 93 12.52 24.39 14.88
N GLU A 94 12.71 23.09 14.71
CA GLU A 94 12.25 22.36 13.52
C GLU A 94 10.72 22.34 13.43
N LEU A 95 10.01 22.15 14.55
CA LEU A 95 8.54 22.21 14.61
C LEU A 95 8.01 23.59 14.23
N GLU A 96 8.62 24.66 14.72
CA GLU A 96 8.28 26.02 14.31
C GLU A 96 8.44 26.19 12.79
N ARG A 97 9.55 25.69 12.22
CA ARG A 97 9.81 25.77 10.78
C ARG A 97 8.79 24.96 9.96
N ALA A 98 8.57 23.70 10.31
CA ALA A 98 7.62 22.83 9.61
C ALA A 98 6.19 23.35 9.70
N LEU A 99 5.80 23.95 10.84
CA LEU A 99 4.48 24.55 11.00
C LEU A 99 4.30 25.79 10.11
N ARG A 100 5.35 26.60 9.89
CA ARG A 100 5.31 27.76 8.98
C ARG A 100 5.04 27.37 7.52
N GLU A 101 5.37 26.15 7.12
CA GLU A 101 5.09 25.64 5.77
C GLU A 101 3.63 25.19 5.60
N LYS A 102 2.94 24.88 6.70
CA LYS A 102 1.61 24.23 6.71
C LYS A 102 0.47 25.10 7.24
N PHE A 103 0.79 26.09 8.06
CA PHE A 103 -0.17 27.00 8.68
C PHE A 103 0.09 28.43 8.22
N SER A 104 -0.94 29.08 7.69
CA SER A 104 -0.85 30.42 7.09
C SER A 104 -0.99 31.57 8.11
N GLY A 105 -1.30 31.27 9.37
CA GLY A 105 -1.42 32.27 10.43
C GLY A 105 -0.09 32.60 11.11
N GLU A 106 -0.19 33.38 12.19
CA GLU A 106 0.97 33.76 12.99
C GLU A 106 1.45 32.59 13.86
N ILE A 107 2.77 32.42 13.96
CA ILE A 107 3.39 31.37 14.76
C ILE A 107 4.43 32.01 15.69
N HIS A 108 4.26 31.77 16.99
CA HIS A 108 5.17 32.24 18.02
C HIS A 108 5.71 31.07 18.84
N ARG A 109 7.04 30.96 18.97
CA ARG A 109 7.69 29.98 19.84
C ARG A 109 8.26 30.66 21.09
N ALA A 110 7.80 30.24 22.27
CA ALA A 110 8.32 30.78 23.52
C ALA A 110 9.77 30.32 23.81
N PRO A 111 10.59 31.12 24.53
CA PRO A 111 11.99 30.80 24.82
C PRO A 111 12.19 29.46 25.54
N PHE A 112 13.08 28.61 25.04
CA PHE A 112 13.43 27.33 25.66
C PHE A 112 14.42 27.49 26.82
N GLY A 113 14.31 26.63 27.84
CA GLY A 113 15.30 26.57 28.92
C GLY A 113 15.11 27.56 30.07
N TRP A 114 13.91 28.14 30.20
CA TRP A 114 13.55 29.10 31.25
C TRP A 114 12.35 28.61 32.06
N TYR A 115 12.38 28.81 33.38
CA TYR A 115 11.17 28.89 34.19
C TYR A 115 10.36 30.10 33.74
N LYS A 116 9.05 29.95 33.63
CA LYS A 116 8.14 30.99 33.15
C LYS A 116 6.92 31.09 34.04
N SER A 117 6.50 32.30 34.35
CA SER A 117 5.12 32.55 34.77
C SER A 117 4.26 32.66 33.52
N PHE A 118 3.06 32.11 33.54
CA PHE A 118 2.11 32.26 32.45
C PHE A 118 0.69 32.42 32.98
N THR A 119 -0.16 33.05 32.18
CA THR A 119 -1.60 33.14 32.39
C THR A 119 -2.29 32.61 31.14
N ILE A 120 -3.39 31.89 31.34
CA ILE A 120 -4.18 31.35 30.23
C ILE A 120 -5.65 31.41 30.61
N SER A 121 -6.48 31.83 29.64
CA SER A 121 -7.94 31.73 29.72
C SER A 121 -8.39 30.76 28.65
N CYS A 122 -8.50 29.47 29.01
CA CYS A 122 -8.91 28.43 28.06
C CYS A 122 -10.43 28.46 27.83
N LYS A 123 -10.87 28.33 26.58
CA LYS A 123 -12.28 28.22 26.24
C LYS A 123 -12.86 26.88 26.75
N GLY A 124 -14.16 26.83 26.98
CA GLY A 124 -14.85 25.65 27.54
C GLY A 124 -15.55 24.73 26.53
N HIS A 125 -15.26 24.85 25.23
CA HIS A 125 -15.93 24.01 24.23
C HIS A 125 -15.23 22.64 24.06
N PRO A 126 -15.90 21.59 23.55
CA PRO A 126 -15.35 20.22 23.54
C PRO A 126 -13.99 20.04 22.85
N LEU A 127 -13.65 20.90 21.89
CA LEU A 127 -12.38 20.88 21.17
C LEU A 127 -11.31 21.83 21.74
N ALA A 128 -11.55 22.46 22.90
CA ALA A 128 -10.67 23.47 23.44
C ALA A 128 -9.45 22.86 24.15
N GLU A 129 -9.58 21.64 24.66
CA GLU A 129 -8.55 20.96 25.44
C GLU A 129 -8.34 19.57 24.87
N LEU A 130 -7.17 19.33 24.26
CA LEU A 130 -6.85 18.05 23.64
C LEU A 130 -5.39 17.70 23.86
N SER A 131 -5.12 16.46 24.26
CA SER A 131 -3.75 15.94 24.24
C SER A 131 -3.47 15.23 22.92
N ARG A 132 -2.21 15.30 22.48
CA ARG A 132 -1.70 14.63 21.29
C ARG A 132 -0.35 14.00 21.55
N SER A 133 -0.03 12.98 20.77
CA SER A 133 1.19 12.22 20.95
C SER A 133 1.68 11.76 19.60
N PHE A 134 2.90 12.14 19.28
CA PHE A 134 3.57 11.84 18.02
C PHE A 134 4.87 11.15 18.38
N THR A 135 5.12 10.00 17.78
CA THR A 135 6.40 9.30 17.90
C THR A 135 7.20 9.54 16.64
N GLU A 136 8.50 9.24 16.65
CA GLU A 136 9.24 9.11 15.41
C GLU A 136 8.67 7.93 14.63
N THR A 137 7.72 8.26 13.77
CA THR A 137 7.40 7.51 12.58
C THR A 137 8.37 8.00 11.51
N GLU A 138 8.89 7.13 10.64
CA GLU A 138 9.40 7.63 9.35
C GLU A 138 8.32 8.57 8.78
N PRO A 139 8.69 9.73 8.22
CA PRO A 139 7.71 10.76 7.83
C PRO A 139 6.55 10.09 7.11
N ASP A 140 5.33 10.26 7.65
CA ASP A 140 4.10 9.69 7.10
C ASP A 140 3.92 10.23 5.68
N GLU A 141 4.46 9.50 4.72
CA GLU A 141 4.03 9.54 3.34
C GLU A 141 2.55 9.12 3.39
N PRO A 142 1.60 9.90 2.82
CA PRO A 142 0.17 9.62 2.95
C PRO A 142 -0.10 8.18 2.54
N TRP A 143 -0.42 7.35 3.54
CA TRP A 143 -0.42 5.91 3.36
C TRP A 143 -1.74 5.43 2.75
N PRO A 144 -1.68 4.56 1.74
CA PRO A 144 -0.47 4.07 1.07
C PRO A 144 0.14 5.11 0.15
N ALA A 145 1.45 5.26 0.23
CA ALA A 145 2.22 6.04 -0.71
C ALA A 145 2.45 5.26 -2.00
N ALA A 146 2.77 5.99 -3.07
CA ALA A 146 3.14 5.39 -4.35
C ALA A 146 4.36 4.46 -4.22
N SER A 147 5.23 4.72 -3.24
CA SER A 147 6.40 3.90 -2.90
C SER A 147 6.00 2.52 -2.33
N ASP A 148 4.91 2.45 -1.57
CA ASP A 148 4.40 1.22 -0.95
C ASP A 148 3.75 0.28 -1.95
N LEU A 149 3.29 0.82 -3.07
CA LEU A 149 2.74 0.05 -4.16
C LEU A 149 3.85 -0.39 -5.17
N THR A 150 5.02 0.24 -5.13
CA THR A 150 6.18 -0.11 -5.98
C THR A 150 7.20 -1.02 -5.26
N LYS A 151 7.32 -0.91 -3.92
CA LYS A 151 8.07 -1.84 -3.07
C LYS A 151 7.21 -3.08 -2.80
N GLY A 152 7.67 -4.26 -3.22
CA GLY A 152 7.03 -5.54 -2.86
C GLY A 152 6.44 -6.37 -4.01
N VAL A 153 6.51 -5.90 -5.26
CA VAL A 153 6.44 -6.79 -6.44
C VAL A 153 7.77 -6.80 -7.21
N SER A 154 8.75 -6.03 -6.73
CA SER A 154 10.10 -6.08 -7.26
C SER A 154 10.72 -7.43 -6.93
N GLY A 155 11.49 -7.98 -7.87
CA GLY A 155 12.30 -9.19 -7.67
C GLY A 155 13.25 -9.15 -6.46
N GLU A 156 13.33 -8.03 -5.74
CA GLU A 156 14.13 -7.85 -4.53
C GLU A 156 13.57 -8.64 -3.32
N VAL A 157 12.25 -8.63 -3.06
CA VAL A 157 11.62 -9.43 -1.99
C VAL A 157 11.78 -10.93 -2.26
N LEU A 158 11.66 -11.32 -3.53
CA LEU A 158 11.88 -12.69 -3.99
C LEU A 158 13.36 -13.09 -4.02
N SER A 159 14.29 -12.13 -4.15
CA SER A 159 15.73 -12.38 -4.11
C SER A 159 16.26 -12.57 -2.69
N ARG A 160 15.76 -11.80 -1.72
CA ARG A 160 16.19 -11.81 -0.31
C ARG A 160 15.77 -13.08 0.44
N THR A 161 14.77 -13.81 -0.09
CA THR A 161 14.19 -15.00 0.55
C THR A 161 14.76 -16.34 0.03
N GLY A 162 15.87 -16.31 -0.70
CA GLY A 162 16.61 -17.50 -1.14
C GLY A 162 16.03 -18.23 -2.35
N LEU A 163 15.01 -17.67 -3.00
CA LEU A 163 14.40 -18.22 -4.21
C LEU A 163 15.13 -17.69 -5.46
N SER A 164 16.27 -18.29 -5.80
CA SER A 164 16.93 -18.11 -7.10
C SER A 164 16.08 -18.59 -8.31
N GLY A 165 14.87 -19.10 -8.07
CA GLY A 165 13.87 -19.52 -9.06
C GLY A 165 12.55 -18.74 -9.07
N GLY A 166 12.45 -17.55 -8.44
CA GLY A 166 11.14 -16.96 -8.08
C GLY A 166 10.58 -15.76 -8.85
N GLY A 167 11.33 -15.03 -9.69
CA GLY A 167 10.79 -14.17 -10.77
C GLY A 167 10.14 -12.81 -10.49
N SER A 168 10.51 -11.80 -11.29
CA SER A 168 9.95 -10.44 -11.22
C SER A 168 8.64 -10.36 -12.00
N LEU A 169 7.52 -10.07 -11.33
CA LEU A 169 6.27 -9.62 -11.96
C LEU A 169 6.35 -8.10 -12.08
N SER A 170 6.66 -7.56 -13.27
CA SER A 170 6.70 -6.10 -13.42
C SER A 170 5.31 -5.48 -13.15
N PRO A 171 5.22 -4.29 -12.52
CA PRO A 171 3.96 -3.57 -12.34
C PRO A 171 3.18 -3.34 -13.65
N ALA A 172 3.88 -3.30 -14.79
CA ALA A 172 3.28 -3.19 -16.12
C ALA A 172 2.44 -4.41 -16.54
N SER A 173 2.67 -5.58 -15.90
CA SER A 173 1.93 -6.81 -16.17
C SER A 173 0.56 -6.85 -15.45
N TRP A 174 0.38 -6.03 -14.41
CA TRP A 174 -0.86 -5.91 -13.64
C TRP A 174 -1.78 -4.89 -14.30
N SER A 175 -2.36 -5.26 -15.45
CA SER A 175 -3.29 -4.39 -16.15
C SER A 175 -4.50 -4.05 -15.28
N ILE A 176 -5.11 -2.90 -15.53
CA ILE A 176 -6.34 -2.48 -14.84
C ILE A 176 -7.46 -3.54 -14.94
N ASP A 177 -7.48 -4.31 -16.03
CA ASP A 177 -8.43 -5.40 -16.24
C ASP A 177 -8.27 -6.54 -15.23
N VAL A 178 -7.04 -6.85 -14.79
CA VAL A 178 -6.79 -7.87 -13.75
C VAL A 178 -7.42 -7.44 -12.43
N HIS A 179 -7.22 -6.18 -12.05
CA HIS A 179 -7.79 -5.63 -10.82
C HIS A 179 -9.32 -5.55 -10.89
N LYS A 180 -9.85 -5.14 -12.04
CA LYS A 180 -11.29 -5.07 -12.28
C LYS A 180 -11.93 -6.45 -12.21
N HIS A 181 -11.34 -7.44 -12.88
CA HIS A 181 -11.86 -8.79 -12.88
C HIS A 181 -11.87 -9.41 -11.47
N LEU A 182 -10.81 -9.20 -10.67
CA LEU A 182 -10.82 -9.63 -9.26
C LEU A 182 -11.99 -9.02 -8.48
N ALA A 183 -12.27 -7.73 -8.67
CA ALA A 183 -13.37 -7.05 -8.00
C ALA A 183 -14.75 -7.56 -8.46
N GLU A 184 -14.91 -7.82 -9.77
CA GLU A 184 -16.13 -8.38 -10.35
C GLU A 184 -16.37 -9.84 -9.90
N GLU A 185 -15.34 -10.68 -9.84
CA GLU A 185 -15.43 -12.04 -9.27
C GLU A 185 -15.80 -12.01 -7.78
N ALA A 186 -15.37 -10.97 -7.06
CA ALA A 186 -15.60 -10.85 -5.62
C ALA A 186 -17.00 -10.34 -5.23
N MET A 187 -17.60 -9.50 -6.08
CA MET A 187 -18.86 -8.78 -5.79
C MET A 187 -19.99 -9.07 -6.76
N GLY A 188 -19.71 -9.69 -7.91
CA GLY A 188 -20.63 -9.73 -9.05
C GLY A 188 -20.60 -8.43 -9.88
N PRO A 189 -21.63 -8.18 -10.69
CA PRO A 189 -21.73 -6.98 -11.53
C PRO A 189 -21.58 -5.70 -10.71
N VAL A 190 -20.68 -4.83 -11.16
CA VAL A 190 -20.36 -3.56 -10.49
C VAL A 190 -21.37 -2.51 -10.93
N GLU A 191 -22.09 -1.92 -9.98
CA GLU A 191 -23.12 -0.92 -10.28
C GLU A 191 -22.54 0.48 -10.53
N ASN A 192 -21.43 0.82 -9.86
CA ASN A 192 -20.81 2.14 -9.95
C ASN A 192 -19.28 2.09 -10.08
N LEU A 193 -18.72 3.09 -10.77
CA LEU A 193 -17.28 3.32 -10.87
C LEU A 193 -16.96 4.72 -10.35
N GLY A 194 -15.98 4.82 -9.45
CA GLY A 194 -15.50 6.06 -8.87
C GLY A 194 -13.98 6.24 -9.00
N PHE A 195 -13.51 7.44 -8.66
CA PHE A 195 -12.10 7.79 -8.62
C PHE A 195 -11.83 8.51 -7.30
N GLY A 196 -10.74 8.15 -6.62
CA GLY A 196 -10.26 8.85 -5.41
C GLY A 196 -8.89 9.46 -5.65
N GLU A 197 -8.67 10.68 -5.17
CA GLU A 197 -7.36 11.34 -5.22
C GLU A 197 -6.40 10.79 -4.17
N SER A 198 -6.94 10.06 -3.19
CA SER A 198 -6.19 9.25 -2.21
C SER A 198 -6.90 7.93 -1.92
N LEU A 199 -6.19 6.97 -1.30
CA LEU A 199 -6.81 5.73 -0.85
C LEU A 199 -7.79 5.95 0.31
N GLY A 200 -7.55 6.93 1.19
CA GLY A 200 -8.51 7.32 2.23
C GLY A 200 -9.83 7.82 1.65
N GLU A 201 -9.77 8.63 0.59
CA GLU A 201 -10.97 9.03 -0.17
C GLU A 201 -11.62 7.84 -0.86
N ALA A 202 -10.84 6.93 -1.46
CA ALA A 202 -11.37 5.75 -2.11
C ALA A 202 -12.14 4.84 -1.14
N TYR A 203 -11.62 4.61 0.06
CA TYR A 203 -12.32 3.89 1.11
C TYR A 203 -13.55 4.63 1.61
N SER A 204 -13.46 5.95 1.80
CA SER A 204 -14.60 6.75 2.26
C SER A 204 -15.74 6.72 1.24
N ALA A 205 -15.42 6.88 -0.04
CA ALA A 205 -16.39 6.76 -1.13
C ALA A 205 -16.98 5.35 -1.22
N CYS A 206 -16.15 4.31 -1.07
CA CYS A 206 -16.61 2.92 -1.09
C CYS A 206 -17.55 2.62 0.10
N ILE A 207 -17.13 2.91 1.33
CA ILE A 207 -17.87 2.51 2.54
C ILE A 207 -19.19 3.28 2.68
N SER A 208 -19.25 4.50 2.14
CA SER A 208 -20.47 5.33 2.11
C SER A 208 -21.40 5.02 0.93
N SER A 209 -20.95 4.26 -0.07
CA SER A 209 -21.79 3.86 -1.21
C SER A 209 -22.94 2.98 -0.76
N GLN A 210 -24.14 3.13 -1.34
CA GLN A 210 -25.28 2.24 -1.08
C GLN A 210 -25.29 1.00 -1.99
N THR A 211 -24.54 1.04 -3.09
CA THR A 211 -24.44 -0.03 -4.09
C THR A 211 -23.00 -0.54 -4.18
N SER A 212 -22.78 -1.64 -4.89
CA SER A 212 -21.43 -2.10 -5.23
C SER A 212 -20.72 -1.03 -6.08
N ILE A 213 -19.51 -0.68 -5.67
CA ILE A 213 -18.66 0.31 -6.34
C ILE A 213 -17.22 -0.18 -6.43
N ILE A 214 -16.58 0.14 -7.55
CA ILE A 214 -15.12 0.11 -7.68
C ILE A 214 -14.62 1.54 -7.65
N VAL A 215 -13.64 1.84 -6.80
CA VAL A 215 -12.97 3.13 -6.74
C VAL A 215 -11.50 2.99 -7.14
N LEU A 216 -11.11 3.73 -8.17
CA LEU A 216 -9.75 3.76 -8.70
C LEU A 216 -8.87 4.70 -7.87
N GLY A 217 -7.73 4.20 -7.39
CA GLY A 217 -6.74 4.99 -6.65
C GLY A 217 -5.72 5.73 -7.56
N PRO A 218 -5.00 6.72 -7.03
CA PRO A 218 -4.27 7.73 -7.82
C PRO A 218 -2.98 7.24 -8.50
N LYS A 219 -2.39 6.08 -8.14
CA LYS A 219 -1.28 5.32 -8.82
C LYS A 219 -0.47 4.48 -7.82
N PRO A 220 0.21 3.39 -8.25
CA PRO A 220 -0.07 2.54 -9.42
C PRO A 220 -1.50 1.97 -9.38
N PRO A 221 -1.99 1.37 -10.49
CA PRO A 221 -3.38 0.92 -10.59
C PRO A 221 -3.70 -0.03 -9.44
N SER A 222 -4.59 0.43 -8.57
CA SER A 222 -5.18 -0.37 -7.52
C SER A 222 -6.61 0.10 -7.33
N MET A 223 -7.44 -0.83 -6.88
CA MET A 223 -8.87 -0.62 -6.70
C MET A 223 -9.24 -0.89 -5.27
N VAL A 224 -10.10 -0.03 -4.73
CA VAL A 224 -10.91 -0.36 -3.57
C VAL A 224 -12.29 -0.75 -4.10
N PHE A 225 -12.87 -1.80 -3.54
CA PHE A 225 -14.15 -2.31 -4.00
C PHE A 225 -15.00 -2.83 -2.85
N GLY A 226 -16.30 -2.65 -2.96
CA GLY A 226 -17.27 -2.97 -1.92
C GLY A 226 -18.46 -2.03 -2.02
N PRO A 227 -19.18 -1.78 -0.92
CA PRO A 227 -19.11 -2.50 0.33
C PRO A 227 -19.77 -3.89 0.22
N ILE A 228 -19.27 -4.85 0.99
CA ILE A 228 -19.82 -6.21 1.11
C ILE A 228 -20.25 -6.41 2.57
N GLU A 229 -21.41 -7.01 2.80
CA GLU A 229 -21.94 -7.29 4.13
C GLU A 229 -21.45 -8.66 4.64
N THR A 230 -20.28 -8.69 5.27
CA THR A 230 -19.64 -9.92 5.76
C THR A 230 -18.56 -9.58 6.80
N ASP A 231 -18.07 -10.57 7.54
CA ASP A 231 -16.93 -10.39 8.42
C ASP A 231 -15.64 -10.09 7.61
N PRO A 232 -14.78 -9.14 8.04
CA PRO A 232 -13.59 -8.78 7.28
C PRO A 232 -12.63 -9.95 7.02
N ARG A 233 -12.48 -10.87 7.98
CA ARG A 233 -11.62 -12.04 7.82
C ARG A 233 -12.19 -13.02 6.81
N GLU A 234 -13.50 -13.23 6.83
CA GLU A 234 -14.18 -14.05 5.82
C GLU A 234 -14.07 -13.42 4.43
N ALA A 235 -14.33 -12.11 4.32
CA ALA A 235 -14.20 -11.35 3.08
C ALA A 235 -12.81 -11.55 2.46
N VAL A 236 -11.75 -11.32 3.25
CA VAL A 236 -10.36 -11.43 2.81
C VAL A 236 -10.01 -12.86 2.43
N SER A 237 -10.45 -13.85 3.24
CA SER A 237 -10.19 -15.26 2.94
C SER A 237 -10.85 -15.68 1.62
N ARG A 238 -12.06 -15.19 1.33
CA ARG A 238 -12.74 -15.40 0.05
C ARG A 238 -11.95 -14.79 -1.11
N ILE A 239 -11.46 -13.56 -0.95
CA ILE A 239 -10.60 -12.92 -1.96
C ILE A 239 -9.32 -13.73 -2.20
N LEU A 240 -8.64 -14.18 -1.16
CA LEU A 240 -7.44 -15.00 -1.31
C LEU A 240 -7.73 -16.30 -2.09
N ALA A 241 -8.88 -16.93 -1.85
CA ALA A 241 -9.33 -18.10 -2.58
C ALA A 241 -9.60 -17.81 -4.07
N ILE A 242 -10.14 -16.63 -4.40
CA ILE A 242 -10.29 -16.16 -5.79
C ILE A 242 -8.90 -15.93 -6.41
N ILE A 243 -7.97 -15.34 -5.63
CA ILE A 243 -6.63 -15.04 -6.11
C ILE A 243 -5.84 -16.31 -6.46
N SER A 244 -5.93 -17.31 -5.60
CA SER A 244 -5.39 -18.63 -5.85
C SER A 244 -6.24 -19.70 -5.16
N PRO A 245 -6.65 -20.76 -5.87
CA PRO A 245 -7.33 -21.90 -5.27
C PRO A 245 -6.54 -22.56 -4.13
N GLN A 246 -5.20 -22.42 -4.13
CA GLN A 246 -4.33 -22.97 -3.09
C GLN A 246 -4.48 -22.25 -1.73
N LEU A 247 -5.18 -21.12 -1.69
CA LEU A 247 -5.40 -20.32 -0.47
C LEU A 247 -6.82 -20.45 0.08
N LYS A 248 -7.64 -21.38 -0.44
CA LYS A 248 -9.06 -21.55 -0.05
C LYS A 248 -9.26 -21.74 1.46
N GLU A 249 -8.35 -22.45 2.10
CA GLU A 249 -8.39 -22.74 3.55
C GLU A 249 -7.53 -21.77 4.36
N GLU A 250 -6.80 -20.86 3.71
CA GLU A 250 -5.91 -19.94 4.40
C GLU A 250 -6.73 -18.91 5.19
N ARG A 251 -6.24 -18.59 6.39
CA ARG A 251 -6.83 -17.56 7.26
C ARG A 251 -5.72 -16.60 7.65
N PRO A 252 -5.61 -15.44 6.98
CA PRO A 252 -4.54 -14.50 7.26
C PRO A 252 -4.69 -13.90 8.66
N THR A 253 -3.56 -13.55 9.28
CA THR A 253 -3.57 -12.76 10.52
C THR A 253 -3.96 -11.33 10.19
N LEU A 254 -5.04 -10.86 10.80
CA LEU A 254 -5.58 -9.52 10.59
C LEU A 254 -5.50 -8.70 11.88
N GLU A 255 -5.11 -7.45 11.74
CA GLU A 255 -5.17 -6.41 12.77
C GLU A 255 -6.21 -5.36 12.34
N GLU A 256 -7.14 -5.02 13.22
CA GLU A 256 -8.14 -3.99 12.99
C GLU A 256 -7.91 -2.84 13.97
N ASP A 257 -7.95 -1.60 13.47
CA ASP A 257 -7.82 -0.40 14.29
C ASP A 257 -9.18 0.22 14.65
N PRO A 258 -9.25 1.14 15.65
CA PRO A 258 -10.50 1.78 16.05
C PRO A 258 -11.22 2.58 14.95
N GLY A 259 -10.53 2.91 13.85
CA GLY A 259 -11.10 3.59 12.69
C GLY A 259 -11.77 2.63 11.69
N GLY A 260 -11.69 1.32 11.95
CA GLY A 260 -12.18 0.25 11.10
C GLY A 260 -11.20 -0.16 10.00
N PHE A 261 -9.95 0.34 10.01
CA PHE A 261 -8.98 -0.11 9.02
C PHE A 261 -8.46 -1.49 9.38
N VAL A 262 -8.50 -2.39 8.41
CA VAL A 262 -8.04 -3.77 8.56
C VAL A 262 -6.73 -3.94 7.79
N LYS A 263 -5.74 -4.51 8.47
CA LYS A 263 -4.41 -4.79 7.95
C LYS A 263 -4.11 -6.27 8.06
N ALA A 264 -3.44 -6.83 7.06
CA ALA A 264 -2.94 -8.19 7.08
C ALA A 264 -1.44 -8.20 7.37
N LEU A 265 -1.00 -9.11 8.23
CA LEU A 265 0.43 -9.30 8.50
C LEU A 265 1.02 -10.32 7.55
N THR A 266 2.10 -9.95 6.88
CA THR A 266 2.93 -10.90 6.13
C THR A 266 3.91 -11.63 7.05
N GLN A 267 4.51 -12.71 6.55
CA GLN A 267 5.56 -13.44 7.25
C GLN A 267 6.81 -12.58 7.49
N GLU A 268 7.06 -11.63 6.58
CA GLU A 268 8.16 -10.68 6.63
C GLU A 268 7.90 -9.54 7.65
N GLY A 269 6.76 -9.57 8.35
CA GLY A 269 6.36 -8.55 9.32
C GLY A 269 5.77 -7.29 8.67
N GLU A 270 5.53 -7.29 7.36
CA GLU A 270 4.88 -6.18 6.68
C GLU A 270 3.40 -6.14 7.05
N ARG A 271 2.84 -4.92 7.13
CA ARG A 271 1.43 -4.69 7.43
C ARG A 271 0.76 -4.11 6.19
N LEU A 272 -0.02 -4.94 5.51
CA LEU A 272 -0.69 -4.58 4.26
C LEU A 272 -2.12 -4.10 4.54
N PRO A 273 -2.53 -2.90 4.09
CA PRO A 273 -3.93 -2.48 4.15
C PRO A 273 -4.73 -3.34 3.17
N ILE A 274 -5.81 -3.93 3.65
CA ILE A 274 -6.58 -4.92 2.88
C ILE A 274 -8.08 -4.69 2.94
N ALA A 275 -8.58 -3.96 3.94
CA ALA A 275 -9.97 -3.52 3.98
C ALA A 275 -10.21 -2.32 4.91
N VAL A 276 -11.39 -1.72 4.78
CA VAL A 276 -12.03 -0.91 5.82
C VAL A 276 -13.37 -1.56 6.17
N ALA A 277 -13.59 -1.77 7.46
CA ALA A 277 -14.80 -2.34 8.03
C ALA A 277 -15.51 -1.31 8.91
N ARG A 278 -16.77 -0.99 8.62
CA ARG A 278 -17.60 -0.11 9.45
C ARG A 278 -19.03 -0.59 9.44
N GLU A 279 -19.64 -0.71 10.62
CA GLU A 279 -21.07 -1.02 10.76
C GLU A 279 -21.51 -2.28 10.00
N GLY A 280 -20.68 -3.33 9.99
CA GLY A 280 -20.95 -4.59 9.27
C GLY A 280 -20.72 -4.54 7.76
N ARG A 281 -20.23 -3.42 7.23
CA ARG A 281 -19.89 -3.22 5.81
C ARG A 281 -18.38 -3.29 5.65
N VAL A 282 -17.90 -3.99 4.62
CA VAL A 282 -16.48 -4.16 4.34
C VAL A 282 -16.16 -3.71 2.92
N CYS A 283 -15.26 -2.74 2.79
CA CYS A 283 -14.64 -2.37 1.53
C CYS A 283 -13.23 -2.96 1.45
N LEU A 284 -12.98 -3.78 0.45
CA LEU A 284 -11.74 -4.50 0.24
C LEU A 284 -10.78 -3.73 -0.67
N GLY A 285 -9.51 -3.99 -0.51
CA GLY A 285 -8.44 -3.39 -1.30
C GLY A 285 -7.43 -2.63 -0.43
N PRO A 286 -6.49 -1.89 -1.04
CA PRO A 286 -6.25 -1.85 -2.48
C PRO A 286 -5.94 -3.24 -3.03
N THR A 287 -6.46 -3.58 -4.20
CA THR A 287 -6.28 -4.89 -4.85
C THR A 287 -4.82 -5.34 -4.91
N LEU A 288 -3.85 -4.42 -5.06
CA LEU A 288 -2.43 -4.76 -5.03
C LEU A 288 -1.96 -5.33 -3.69
N SER A 289 -2.44 -4.82 -2.56
CA SER A 289 -2.13 -5.38 -1.24
C SER A 289 -2.67 -6.80 -1.08
N LEU A 290 -3.86 -7.06 -1.61
CA LEU A 290 -4.46 -8.40 -1.61
C LEU A 290 -3.62 -9.38 -2.44
N PHE A 291 -3.12 -8.96 -3.60
CA PHE A 291 -2.19 -9.76 -4.40
C PHE A 291 -0.86 -10.01 -3.69
N LYS A 292 -0.27 -9.00 -3.04
CA LYS A 292 0.97 -9.15 -2.26
C LYS A 292 0.80 -10.15 -1.13
N LEU A 293 -0.30 -10.05 -0.38
CA LEU A 293 -0.64 -10.98 0.68
C LEU A 293 -0.75 -12.40 0.12
N ALA A 294 -1.49 -12.59 -0.97
CA ALA A 294 -1.64 -13.90 -1.60
C ALA A 294 -0.30 -14.49 -2.05
N VAL A 295 0.56 -13.70 -2.70
CA VAL A 295 1.89 -14.14 -3.13
C VAL A 295 2.77 -14.52 -1.93
N SER A 296 2.78 -13.72 -0.86
CA SER A 296 3.53 -14.04 0.37
C SER A 296 3.08 -15.40 0.95
N LEU A 297 1.76 -15.64 1.04
CA LEU A 297 1.20 -16.90 1.54
C LEU A 297 1.52 -18.09 0.63
N LEU A 298 1.44 -17.91 -0.70
CA LEU A 298 1.78 -18.94 -1.67
C LEU A 298 3.28 -19.30 -1.63
N VAL A 299 4.16 -18.31 -1.48
CA VAL A 299 5.59 -18.51 -1.34
C VAL A 299 5.92 -19.30 -0.07
N ARG A 300 5.26 -18.98 1.04
CA ARG A 300 5.34 -19.78 2.28
C ARG A 300 4.93 -21.23 2.03
N ARG A 301 3.76 -21.49 1.44
CA ARG A 301 3.32 -22.87 1.14
C ARG A 301 4.31 -23.60 0.23
N ALA A 302 4.86 -22.91 -0.76
CA ALA A 302 5.87 -23.52 -1.63
C ALA A 302 7.13 -23.95 -0.86
N ARG A 303 7.55 -23.16 0.14
CA ARG A 303 8.68 -23.49 1.03
C ARG A 303 8.33 -24.62 2.00
N ASP A 304 7.18 -24.53 2.65
CA ASP A 304 6.80 -25.42 3.76
C ASP A 304 6.31 -26.79 3.26
N GLU A 305 5.61 -26.82 2.13
CA GLU A 305 4.93 -28.01 1.61
C GLU A 305 5.52 -28.52 0.28
N GLY A 306 6.46 -27.78 -0.32
CA GLY A 306 7.08 -28.15 -1.60
C GLY A 306 6.14 -28.07 -2.81
N VAL A 307 4.99 -27.40 -2.68
CA VAL A 307 4.03 -27.23 -3.78
C VAL A 307 4.48 -26.13 -4.74
N THR A 308 4.13 -26.25 -6.02
CA THR A 308 4.35 -25.16 -6.98
C THR A 308 3.25 -24.10 -6.80
N PRO A 309 3.59 -22.84 -6.47
CA PRO A 309 2.58 -21.80 -6.26
C PRO A 309 2.05 -21.30 -7.59
N TYR A 310 0.75 -21.11 -7.74
CA TYR A 310 0.12 -20.56 -8.93
C TYR A 310 -1.03 -19.60 -8.57
N LEU A 311 -1.31 -18.66 -9.47
CA LEU A 311 -2.48 -17.79 -9.39
C LEU A 311 -3.61 -18.39 -10.22
N ASN A 312 -4.85 -18.04 -9.86
CA ASN A 312 -6.01 -18.37 -10.68
C ASN A 312 -5.79 -17.83 -12.12
N PRO A 313 -5.83 -18.70 -13.16
CA PRO A 313 -5.50 -18.32 -14.53
C PRO A 313 -6.25 -17.11 -15.08
N SER A 314 -7.48 -16.85 -14.64
CA SER A 314 -8.28 -15.73 -15.13
C SER A 314 -7.68 -14.38 -14.72
N ILE A 315 -7.05 -14.30 -13.55
CA ILE A 315 -6.45 -13.08 -13.00
C ILE A 315 -4.91 -13.09 -13.02
N THR A 316 -4.27 -14.11 -13.61
CA THR A 316 -2.81 -14.13 -13.73
C THR A 316 -2.34 -13.00 -14.67
N PRO A 317 -1.37 -12.17 -14.29
CA PRO A 317 -0.84 -11.08 -15.13
C PRO A 317 -0.37 -11.55 -16.52
N VAL A 318 0.34 -12.67 -16.55
CA VAL A 318 0.72 -13.36 -17.79
C VAL A 318 0.05 -14.73 -17.79
N GLN A 319 -0.96 -14.91 -18.63
CA GLN A 319 -1.72 -16.15 -18.67
C GLN A 319 -1.00 -17.22 -19.47
N SER A 320 -0.26 -16.82 -20.52
CA SER A 320 0.51 -17.74 -21.34
C SER A 320 1.89 -17.17 -21.67
N ALA A 321 2.93 -17.99 -21.55
CA ALA A 321 4.27 -17.69 -22.03
C ALA A 321 4.64 -18.62 -23.18
N VAL A 322 4.81 -18.08 -24.38
CA VAL A 322 5.18 -18.83 -25.58
C VAL A 322 6.70 -18.77 -25.77
N ILE A 323 7.31 -19.95 -25.92
CA ILE A 323 8.76 -20.14 -25.96
C ILE A 323 9.13 -20.87 -27.26
N PRO A 324 9.88 -20.24 -28.18
CA PRO A 324 10.51 -20.94 -29.27
C PRO A 324 11.71 -21.77 -28.77
N VAL A 325 11.87 -23.00 -29.27
CA VAL A 325 13.03 -23.86 -28.96
C VAL A 325 14.30 -23.30 -29.61
N GLU A 326 14.22 -22.92 -30.88
CA GLU A 326 15.30 -22.30 -31.66
C GLU A 326 14.86 -20.95 -32.25
N PRO A 327 15.78 -20.04 -32.61
CA PRO A 327 15.44 -18.77 -33.26
C PRO A 327 14.59 -18.94 -34.53
N ASP A 328 14.81 -20.02 -35.27
CA ASP A 328 14.08 -20.31 -36.51
C ASP A 328 12.58 -20.57 -36.27
N ASN A 329 12.20 -21.01 -35.06
CA ASN A 329 10.80 -21.28 -34.69
C ASN A 329 10.05 -20.02 -34.21
N GLU A 330 10.70 -18.85 -34.19
CA GLU A 330 10.08 -17.61 -33.70
C GLU A 330 8.84 -17.20 -34.50
N SER A 331 8.77 -17.52 -35.79
CA SER A 331 7.62 -17.24 -36.63
C SER A 331 6.39 -18.01 -36.18
N TYR A 332 6.54 -19.31 -35.91
CA TYR A 332 5.47 -20.15 -35.38
C TYR A 332 5.09 -19.76 -33.96
N ALA A 333 6.06 -19.49 -33.09
CA ALA A 333 5.83 -18.98 -31.74
C ALA A 333 5.03 -17.65 -31.75
N LEU A 334 5.36 -16.73 -32.66
CA LEU A 334 4.65 -15.47 -32.83
C LEU A 334 3.22 -15.68 -33.34
N LYS A 335 3.00 -16.64 -34.25
CA LYS A 335 1.66 -17.03 -34.70
C LYS A 335 0.82 -17.52 -33.52
N VAL A 336 1.31 -18.49 -32.75
CA VAL A 336 0.62 -19.04 -31.57
C VAL A 336 0.32 -17.94 -30.55
N ALA A 337 1.28 -17.05 -30.29
CA ALA A 337 1.10 -15.93 -29.38
C ALA A 337 0.00 -14.96 -29.86
N ARG A 338 -0.05 -14.64 -31.15
CA ARG A 338 -1.09 -13.79 -31.73
C ARG A 338 -2.47 -14.44 -31.69
N ASP A 339 -2.56 -15.74 -31.94
CA ASP A 339 -3.81 -16.49 -31.87
C ASP A 339 -4.38 -16.46 -30.44
N LEU A 340 -3.53 -16.65 -29.42
CA LEU A 340 -3.90 -16.51 -28.01
C LEU A 340 -4.33 -15.09 -27.63
N VAL A 341 -3.62 -14.07 -28.12
CA VAL A 341 -3.99 -12.66 -27.88
C VAL A 341 -5.34 -12.33 -28.50
N ALA A 342 -5.63 -12.87 -29.69
CA ALA A 342 -6.91 -12.71 -30.36
C ALA A 342 -8.08 -13.35 -29.59
N LEU A 343 -7.80 -14.37 -28.76
CA LEU A 343 -8.76 -14.95 -27.83
C LEU A 343 -8.99 -14.11 -26.56
N GLY A 344 -8.18 -13.07 -26.33
CA GLY A 344 -8.28 -12.23 -25.14
C GLY A 344 -7.21 -12.49 -24.07
N LEU A 345 -6.22 -13.35 -24.33
CA LEU A 345 -5.23 -13.70 -23.33
C LEU A 345 -4.11 -12.65 -23.21
N ARG A 346 -3.56 -12.55 -22.00
CA ARG A 346 -2.31 -11.82 -21.71
C ARG A 346 -1.12 -12.74 -21.95
N VAL A 347 -0.40 -12.54 -23.05
CA VAL A 347 0.60 -13.47 -23.56
C VAL A 347 1.99 -12.83 -23.56
N SER A 348 2.99 -13.55 -23.08
CA SER A 348 4.39 -13.19 -23.24
C SER A 348 5.04 -14.08 -24.29
N LEU A 349 5.68 -13.49 -25.29
CA LEU A 349 6.54 -14.19 -26.24
C LEU A 349 7.99 -14.07 -25.78
N VAL A 350 8.50 -15.11 -25.12
CA VAL A 350 9.82 -15.09 -24.48
C VAL A 350 10.89 -15.45 -25.51
N LYS A 351 11.69 -14.48 -25.94
CA LYS A 351 12.73 -14.64 -26.98
C LYS A 351 14.15 -14.53 -26.42
N GLY A 352 15.13 -14.92 -27.24
CA GLY A 352 16.55 -14.76 -26.93
C GLY A 352 17.08 -15.70 -25.84
N GLY A 353 18.40 -15.71 -25.65
CA GLY A 353 19.08 -16.61 -24.72
C GLY A 353 19.00 -18.10 -25.09
N GLY A 354 19.36 -18.99 -24.16
CA GLY A 354 19.15 -20.44 -24.31
C GLY A 354 17.76 -20.87 -23.82
N LEU A 355 17.29 -22.05 -24.23
CA LEU A 355 15.99 -22.60 -23.83
C LEU A 355 15.78 -22.59 -22.30
N GLY A 356 16.78 -23.02 -21.52
CA GLY A 356 16.70 -23.01 -20.06
C GLY A 356 16.63 -21.61 -19.43
N ARG A 357 17.07 -20.55 -20.14
CA ARG A 357 16.84 -19.16 -19.73
C ARG A 357 15.40 -18.77 -19.99
N ARG A 358 14.86 -19.06 -21.18
CA ARG A 358 13.47 -18.75 -21.55
C ARG A 358 12.46 -19.47 -20.64
N VAL A 359 12.67 -20.75 -20.35
CA VAL A 359 11.81 -21.52 -19.44
C VAL A 359 11.83 -20.93 -18.03
N ARG A 360 13.01 -20.52 -17.54
CA ARG A 360 13.11 -19.82 -16.26
C ARG A 360 12.38 -18.49 -16.27
N GLU A 361 12.54 -17.68 -17.32
CA GLU A 361 11.86 -16.40 -17.47
C GLU A 361 10.33 -16.56 -17.49
N ALA A 362 9.81 -17.52 -18.25
CA ALA A 362 8.39 -17.87 -18.24
C ALA A 362 7.91 -18.31 -16.85
N GLY A 363 8.64 -19.20 -16.18
CA GLY A 363 8.32 -19.62 -14.81
C GLY A 363 8.34 -18.47 -13.80
N ARG A 364 9.25 -17.52 -14.00
CA ARG A 364 9.43 -16.29 -13.21
C ARG A 364 8.29 -15.28 -13.40
N SER A 365 7.63 -15.29 -14.56
CA SER A 365 6.42 -14.50 -14.81
C SER A 365 5.15 -15.11 -14.18
N TRP A 366 5.28 -16.23 -13.48
CA TRP A 366 4.17 -16.99 -12.91
C TRP A 366 3.11 -17.40 -13.95
N ALA A 367 3.55 -17.56 -15.22
CA ALA A 367 2.66 -17.90 -16.31
C ALA A 367 1.85 -19.16 -16.00
N SER A 368 0.52 -19.06 -16.17
CA SER A 368 -0.42 -20.16 -15.98
C SER A 368 -0.16 -21.29 -16.98
N LEU A 369 0.13 -20.91 -18.23
CA LEU A 369 0.52 -21.79 -19.32
C LEU A 369 1.93 -21.46 -19.80
N ILE A 370 2.78 -22.48 -19.95
CA ILE A 370 4.04 -22.37 -20.70
C ILE A 370 3.90 -23.21 -21.96
N VAL A 371 3.98 -22.55 -23.11
CA VAL A 371 3.79 -23.14 -24.43
C VAL A 371 5.14 -23.19 -25.14
N VAL A 372 5.62 -24.38 -25.47
CA VAL A 372 6.89 -24.56 -26.17
C VAL A 372 6.61 -24.91 -27.63
N THR A 373 7.33 -24.24 -28.53
CA THR A 373 7.20 -24.33 -29.99
C THR A 373 8.56 -24.63 -30.60
N GLY A 374 8.75 -25.84 -31.10
CA GLY A 374 9.96 -26.26 -31.83
C GLY A 374 9.64 -26.63 -33.27
N ARG A 375 10.66 -27.15 -33.97
CA ARG A 375 10.54 -27.56 -35.39
C ARG A 375 9.45 -28.61 -35.61
N ARG A 376 9.39 -29.62 -34.73
CA ARG A 376 8.36 -30.68 -34.81
C ARG A 376 6.96 -30.10 -34.62
N GLU A 377 6.79 -29.20 -33.66
CA GLU A 377 5.51 -28.56 -33.37
C GLU A 377 5.04 -27.70 -34.54
N GLU A 378 5.96 -26.98 -35.20
CA GLU A 378 5.70 -26.18 -36.39
C GLU A 378 5.29 -27.03 -37.60
N GLU A 379 6.01 -28.12 -37.87
CA GLU A 379 5.69 -29.05 -38.98
C GLU A 379 4.36 -29.77 -38.79
N THR A 380 3.98 -30.06 -37.54
CA THR A 380 2.78 -30.83 -37.21
C THR A 380 1.58 -29.97 -36.81
N GLY A 381 1.73 -28.65 -36.71
CA GLY A 381 0.68 -27.75 -36.23
C GLY A 381 0.27 -28.01 -34.77
N THR A 382 1.22 -28.45 -33.95
CA THR A 382 1.00 -28.77 -32.53
C THR A 382 1.75 -27.80 -31.62
N VAL A 383 1.54 -27.91 -30.31
CA VAL A 383 2.30 -27.19 -29.27
C VAL A 383 2.52 -28.11 -28.08
N VAL A 384 3.62 -27.90 -27.35
CA VAL A 384 3.82 -28.54 -26.04
C VAL A 384 3.34 -27.59 -24.96
N VAL A 385 2.38 -28.01 -24.16
CA VAL A 385 1.76 -27.19 -23.11
C VAL A 385 2.15 -27.72 -21.74
N ARG A 386 2.52 -26.79 -20.85
CA ARG A 386 2.75 -27.04 -19.43
C ARG A 386 1.83 -26.16 -18.62
N ARG A 387 0.99 -26.78 -17.80
CA ARG A 387 0.07 -26.09 -16.89
C ARG A 387 0.72 -25.92 -15.53
N ARG A 388 0.67 -24.72 -14.97
CA ARG A 388 1.32 -24.43 -13.69
C ARG A 388 0.67 -25.17 -12.52
N TRP A 389 -0.63 -25.43 -12.60
CA TRP A 389 -1.39 -26.19 -11.59
C TRP A 389 -1.26 -27.70 -11.73
N GLU A 390 -0.58 -28.21 -12.77
CA GLU A 390 -0.22 -29.63 -12.93
C GLU A 390 1.31 -29.79 -13.00
N PRO A 391 2.04 -29.63 -11.87
CA PRO A 391 3.50 -29.62 -11.90
C PRO A 391 4.08 -30.91 -12.47
N GLY A 392 5.06 -30.78 -13.38
CA GLY A 392 5.75 -31.91 -14.01
C GLY A 392 5.04 -32.52 -15.21
N LYS A 393 3.76 -32.20 -15.43
CA LYS A 393 2.99 -32.69 -16.59
C LYS A 393 3.28 -31.84 -17.83
N GLN A 394 3.45 -32.50 -18.97
CA GLN A 394 3.57 -31.87 -20.29
C GLN A 394 2.67 -32.63 -21.26
N GLU A 395 1.94 -31.91 -22.08
CA GLU A 395 1.05 -32.49 -23.08
C GLU A 395 1.34 -31.88 -24.45
N VAL A 396 1.23 -32.71 -25.48
CA VAL A 396 1.28 -32.25 -26.87
C VAL A 396 -0.17 -32.12 -27.33
N LEU A 397 -0.56 -30.92 -27.74
CA LEU A 397 -1.90 -30.63 -28.24
C LEU A 397 -1.81 -30.10 -29.66
N THR A 398 -2.81 -30.39 -30.49
CA THR A 398 -2.99 -29.62 -31.72
C THR A 398 -3.23 -28.15 -31.38
N LEU A 399 -2.89 -27.24 -32.30
CA LEU A 399 -3.13 -25.83 -32.07
C LEU A 399 -4.62 -25.53 -31.84
N GLU A 400 -5.53 -26.26 -32.49
CA GLU A 400 -6.97 -26.10 -32.32
C GLU A 400 -7.44 -26.52 -30.90
N GLU A 401 -7.04 -27.70 -30.45
CA GLU A 401 -7.36 -28.18 -29.08
C GLU A 401 -6.83 -27.22 -28.02
N PHE A 402 -5.58 -26.76 -28.18
CA PHE A 402 -4.97 -25.81 -27.27
C PHE A 402 -5.69 -24.45 -27.25
N LEU A 403 -6.08 -23.92 -28.41
CA LEU A 403 -6.81 -22.65 -28.49
C LEU A 403 -8.22 -22.77 -27.88
N SER A 404 -8.86 -23.94 -28.00
CA SER A 404 -10.13 -24.22 -27.32
C SER A 404 -9.96 -24.18 -25.80
N GLU A 405 -8.93 -24.84 -25.26
CA GLU A 405 -8.63 -24.82 -23.82
C GLU A 405 -8.27 -23.40 -23.35
N ALA A 406 -7.39 -22.71 -24.07
CA ALA A 406 -6.93 -21.38 -23.69
C ALA A 406 -8.07 -20.35 -23.64
N ARG A 407 -9.11 -20.51 -24.48
CA ARG A 407 -10.29 -19.65 -24.49
C ARG A 407 -11.03 -19.64 -23.15
N GLU A 408 -11.03 -20.74 -22.42
CA GLU A 408 -11.67 -20.82 -21.09
C GLU A 408 -10.97 -19.94 -20.05
N LEU A 409 -9.70 -19.60 -20.29
CA LEU A 409 -8.91 -18.72 -19.43
C LEU A 409 -9.04 -17.25 -19.82
N ALA A 410 -9.60 -16.95 -21.00
CA ALA A 410 -9.72 -15.59 -21.48
C ALA A 410 -10.69 -14.80 -20.59
N VAL A 411 -10.30 -13.58 -20.25
CA VAL A 411 -11.11 -12.68 -19.42
C VAL A 411 -11.39 -11.40 -20.19
N GLY A 412 -12.64 -11.21 -20.61
CA GLY A 412 -13.11 -9.95 -21.17
C GLY A 412 -12.47 -9.55 -22.50
N GLY A 413 -11.97 -8.31 -22.58
CA GLY A 413 -11.64 -7.58 -23.81
C GLY A 413 -10.43 -8.07 -24.63
N ARG A 414 -9.70 -7.14 -25.26
CA ARG A 414 -8.53 -7.48 -26.11
C ARG A 414 -7.37 -7.98 -25.25
N GLY A 415 -6.74 -9.07 -25.68
CA GLY A 415 -5.52 -9.59 -25.07
C GLY A 415 -4.31 -8.67 -25.30
N ASN A 416 -3.21 -8.93 -24.58
CA ASN A 416 -1.97 -8.16 -24.68
C ASN A 416 -0.81 -9.07 -25.07
N LEU A 417 0.05 -8.60 -25.98
CA LEU A 417 1.30 -9.27 -26.33
C LEU A 417 2.49 -8.54 -25.70
N TYR A 418 3.21 -9.23 -24.82
CA TYR A 418 4.46 -8.76 -24.23
C TYR A 418 5.65 -9.43 -24.92
N HIS A 419 6.71 -8.67 -25.18
CA HIS A 419 7.94 -9.21 -25.78
C HIS A 419 8.97 -9.65 -24.74
N THR A 420 8.86 -9.17 -23.50
CA THR A 420 9.62 -9.62 -22.32
C THR A 420 8.75 -9.50 -21.08
N THR A 421 8.99 -10.37 -20.09
CA THR A 421 8.32 -10.32 -18.77
C THR A 421 9.15 -9.64 -17.68
N LEU A 422 10.40 -9.32 -17.99
CA LEU A 422 11.33 -8.59 -17.13
C LEU A 422 11.41 -7.12 -17.55
#